data_AF-A0A4D4JB91-F1
#
_entry.id   AF-A0A4D4JB91-F1
#
_cell.length_a   1.000
_cell.length_b   1.000
_cell.length_c   1.000
_cell.angle_alpha   90.00
_cell.angle_beta   90.00
_cell.angle_gamma   90.00
#
_symmetry.space_group_name_H-M   'P 1'
#
loop_
_entity.id
_entity.type
_entity.pdbx_description
1 polymer ?
#
loop_
_entity_poly.entity_id
_entity_poly.type
_entity_poly.pdbx_seq_one_letter_code
_entity_poly.pdbx_strand_id
1 'polypeptide(L)'
;MEARDLVAALKRLQPVDSLATDLLNVREQAKKCGLLIFPAAPENPKNEVHIGPEDMDWPDFVDYAVRLQAGLLYVDATIFHAEEALAETEEEGSAVRKALARFEGFTDTLSLMFVHGGAWHHWSTLAGFAQLLARAADEAEFGYGGETKLAPDEADRITAELLSDPEFRAARSFAAMHRVLQARHPRIAERDWPGSPVRIVVMDAVRSVFRDRRDHEQRLRQQLPALAEELATSNQFLATASDAMRKEVAGDFLTGKADGHPMPTALRNELAVLAYRASRRNS
;
A
#
# COMPACT_ATOMS: atom_id res chain seq x y z
N MET A 1 9.16 18.63 -5.45
CA MET A 1 10.41 18.48 -4.67
C MET A 1 11.38 19.32 -5.47
N GLU A 2 11.92 20.38 -4.87
CA GLU A 2 12.80 21.27 -5.62
C GLU A 2 14.05 20.50 -6.08
N ALA A 3 14.61 20.86 -7.24
CA ALA A 3 15.77 20.18 -7.81
C ALA A 3 16.93 20.07 -6.81
N ARG A 4 17.12 21.08 -5.96
CA ARG A 4 18.12 21.09 -4.89
C ARG A 4 17.90 20.00 -3.83
N ASP A 5 16.66 19.79 -3.42
CA ASP A 5 16.29 18.76 -2.44
C ASP A 5 16.44 17.36 -3.02
N LEU A 6 16.03 17.18 -4.29
CA LEU A 6 16.26 15.93 -5.03
C LEU A 6 17.74 15.60 -5.13
N VAL A 7 18.59 16.57 -5.51
CA VAL A 7 20.05 16.38 -5.56
C VAL A 7 20.61 16.00 -4.18
N ALA A 8 20.15 16.65 -3.10
CA ALA A 8 20.58 16.32 -1.76
C ALA A 8 20.17 14.90 -1.34
N ALA A 9 18.95 14.49 -1.67
CA ALA A 9 18.45 13.13 -1.41
C ALA A 9 19.23 12.07 -2.20
N LEU A 10 19.44 12.28 -3.51
CA LEU A 10 20.22 11.40 -4.37
C LEU A 10 21.66 11.23 -3.87
N LYS A 11 22.30 12.30 -3.39
CA LYS A 11 23.66 12.25 -2.82
C LYS A 11 23.76 11.42 -1.54
N ARG A 12 22.69 11.31 -0.75
CA ARG A 12 22.67 10.52 0.49
C ARG A 12 22.51 9.03 0.26
N LEU A 13 21.94 8.64 -0.88
CA LEU A 13 21.85 7.22 -1.24
C LEU A 13 23.26 6.64 -1.42
N GLN A 14 23.43 5.36 -1.11
CA GLN A 14 24.63 4.61 -1.50
C GLN A 14 24.39 4.00 -2.89
N PRO A 15 25.36 4.04 -3.81
CA PRO A 15 25.20 3.46 -5.14
C PRO A 15 25.36 1.95 -5.04
N VAL A 16 24.24 1.24 -4.85
CA VAL A 16 24.18 -0.22 -4.87
C VAL A 16 23.04 -0.63 -5.80
N ASP A 17 23.34 -1.51 -6.76
CA ASP A 17 22.33 -2.09 -7.65
C ASP A 17 21.69 -3.33 -6.97
N SER A 18 20.83 -3.06 -5.99
CA SER A 18 20.11 -4.11 -5.26
C SER A 18 19.13 -4.84 -6.16
N LEU A 19 18.52 -4.16 -7.13
CA LEU A 19 17.52 -4.77 -8.02
C LEU A 19 18.15 -5.75 -9.02
N ALA A 20 19.38 -5.51 -9.51
CA ALA A 20 20.10 -6.52 -10.27
C ALA A 20 20.36 -7.79 -9.44
N THR A 21 20.64 -7.64 -8.14
CA THR A 21 20.80 -8.77 -7.23
C THR A 21 19.47 -9.52 -7.04
N ASP A 22 18.39 -8.79 -6.83
CA ASP A 22 17.04 -9.37 -6.72
C ASP A 22 16.61 -10.07 -8.00
N LEU A 23 16.90 -9.52 -9.17
CA LEU A 23 16.63 -10.14 -10.47
C LEU A 23 17.31 -11.52 -10.59
N LEU A 24 18.56 -11.65 -10.17
CA LEU A 24 19.26 -12.93 -10.14
C LEU A 24 18.58 -13.91 -9.18
N ASN A 25 18.26 -13.45 -7.96
CA ASN A 25 17.61 -14.26 -6.93
C ASN A 25 16.21 -14.74 -7.37
N VAL A 26 15.41 -13.87 -7.99
CA VAL A 26 14.11 -14.22 -8.57
C VAL A 26 14.27 -15.32 -9.60
N ARG A 27 15.22 -15.16 -10.54
CA ARG A 27 15.44 -16.15 -11.60
C ARG A 27 15.89 -17.50 -11.05
N GLU A 28 16.73 -17.50 -10.02
CA GLU A 28 17.13 -18.74 -9.35
C GLU A 28 15.97 -19.40 -8.60
N GLN A 29 15.20 -18.63 -7.85
CA GLN A 29 14.05 -19.14 -7.08
C GLN A 29 12.96 -19.68 -8.00
N ALA A 30 12.57 -18.93 -9.04
CA ALA A 30 11.56 -19.37 -9.99
C ALA A 30 11.96 -20.70 -10.67
N LYS A 31 13.24 -20.85 -11.06
CA LYS A 31 13.77 -22.12 -11.59
C LYS A 31 13.70 -23.26 -10.57
N LYS A 32 14.11 -23.01 -9.31
CA LYS A 32 14.04 -24.01 -8.23
C LYS A 32 12.60 -24.48 -7.98
N CYS A 33 11.63 -23.58 -8.14
CA CYS A 33 10.21 -23.86 -7.97
C CYS A 33 9.51 -24.42 -9.23
N GLY A 34 10.25 -24.65 -10.31
CA GLY A 34 9.71 -25.22 -11.54
C GLY A 34 8.88 -24.26 -12.40
N LEU A 35 8.99 -22.95 -12.18
CA LEU A 35 8.39 -21.95 -13.06
C LEU A 35 9.27 -21.76 -14.30
N LEU A 36 8.63 -21.70 -15.47
CA LEU A 36 9.27 -21.19 -16.68
C LEU A 36 9.45 -19.68 -16.55
N ILE A 37 10.59 -19.17 -17.01
CA ILE A 37 10.86 -17.73 -16.98
C ILE A 37 10.76 -17.19 -18.40
N PHE A 38 9.95 -16.16 -18.60
CA PHE A 38 9.89 -15.40 -19.84
C PHE A 38 10.49 -14.01 -19.63
N PRO A 39 11.49 -13.58 -20.43
CA PRO A 39 12.29 -12.38 -20.16
C PRO A 39 11.67 -11.10 -20.74
N ALA A 40 10.35 -10.91 -20.58
CA ALA A 40 9.65 -9.69 -20.96
C ALA A 40 8.25 -9.67 -20.32
N ALA A 41 7.80 -8.53 -19.82
CA ALA A 41 6.42 -8.35 -19.41
C ALA A 41 5.53 -8.13 -20.67
N PRO A 42 4.28 -8.61 -20.69
CA PRO A 42 3.35 -8.24 -21.74
C PRO A 42 3.00 -6.76 -21.65
N GLU A 43 2.98 -6.10 -22.81
CA GLU A 43 2.54 -4.71 -22.91
C GLU A 43 1.02 -4.60 -22.73
N ASN A 44 0.57 -3.71 -21.85
CA ASN A 44 -0.84 -3.36 -21.63
C ASN A 44 -1.78 -4.56 -21.39
N PRO A 45 -1.52 -5.37 -20.35
CA PRO A 45 -2.38 -6.50 -20.01
C PRO A 45 -3.79 -6.03 -19.65
N LYS A 46 -4.82 -6.72 -20.16
CA LYS A 46 -6.20 -6.52 -19.71
C LYS A 46 -6.42 -7.32 -18.42
N ASN A 47 -7.22 -6.78 -17.48
CA ASN A 47 -7.53 -7.40 -16.19
C ASN A 47 -6.29 -7.62 -15.31
N GLU A 48 -5.59 -6.53 -15.04
CA GLU A 48 -4.38 -6.51 -14.22
C GLU A 48 -4.71 -6.21 -12.75
N VAL A 49 -4.05 -6.95 -11.86
CA VAL A 49 -4.03 -6.75 -10.41
C VAL A 49 -2.60 -6.40 -10.03
N HIS A 50 -2.40 -5.14 -9.66
CA HIS A 50 -1.11 -4.68 -9.13
C HIS A 50 -0.99 -5.03 -7.65
N ILE A 51 0.17 -5.55 -7.28
CA ILE A 51 0.58 -5.89 -5.92
C ILE A 51 1.90 -5.18 -5.65
N GLY A 52 1.88 -4.19 -4.77
CA GLY A 52 3.07 -3.41 -4.44
C GLY A 52 3.99 -4.13 -3.44
N PRO A 53 5.27 -3.71 -3.34
CA PRO A 53 6.22 -4.22 -2.36
C PRO A 53 5.78 -4.01 -0.90
N GLU A 54 4.86 -3.08 -0.65
CA GLU A 54 4.22 -2.84 0.65
C GLU A 54 3.18 -3.89 1.04
N ASP A 55 2.61 -4.60 0.05
CA ASP A 55 1.60 -5.63 0.25
C ASP A 55 2.22 -7.03 0.25
N MET A 56 3.26 -7.25 -0.56
CA MET A 56 3.94 -8.53 -0.75
C MET A 56 5.35 -8.30 -1.28
N ASP A 57 6.36 -8.99 -0.75
CA ASP A 57 7.71 -8.95 -1.32
C ASP A 57 7.86 -9.89 -2.53
N TRP A 58 8.95 -9.78 -3.30
CA TRP A 58 9.13 -10.62 -4.48
C TRP A 58 9.23 -12.11 -4.16
N PRO A 59 9.86 -12.56 -3.05
CA PRO A 59 9.88 -13.99 -2.71
C PRO A 59 8.47 -14.54 -2.48
N ASP A 60 7.64 -13.84 -1.72
CA ASP A 60 6.25 -14.23 -1.47
C ASP A 60 5.42 -14.20 -2.76
N PHE A 61 5.69 -13.27 -3.67
CA PHE A 61 5.02 -13.21 -4.98
C PHE A 61 5.36 -14.41 -5.88
N VAL A 62 6.62 -14.85 -5.89
CA VAL A 62 7.02 -16.07 -6.61
C VAL A 62 6.35 -17.29 -5.99
N ASP A 63 6.35 -17.41 -4.67
CA ASP A 63 5.66 -18.49 -3.95
C ASP A 63 4.15 -18.48 -4.21
N TYR A 64 3.54 -17.30 -4.32
CA TYR A 64 2.14 -17.14 -4.68
C TYR A 64 1.85 -17.68 -6.09
N ALA A 65 2.69 -17.37 -7.07
CA ALA A 65 2.60 -17.92 -8.43
C ALA A 65 2.67 -19.46 -8.44
N VAL A 66 3.56 -20.04 -7.61
CA VAL A 66 3.71 -21.49 -7.45
C VAL A 66 2.45 -22.13 -6.86
N ARG A 67 1.90 -21.55 -5.79
CA ARG A 67 0.67 -22.04 -5.13
C ARG A 67 -0.53 -22.01 -6.07
N LEU A 68 -0.56 -21.03 -6.97
CA LEU A 68 -1.58 -20.88 -8.01
C LEU A 68 -1.30 -21.71 -9.27
N GLN A 69 -0.21 -22.47 -9.29
CA GLN A 69 0.19 -23.32 -10.40
C GLN A 69 0.32 -22.56 -11.73
N ALA A 70 0.82 -21.32 -11.67
CA ALA A 70 0.88 -20.44 -12.84
C ALA A 70 1.78 -20.98 -13.96
N GLY A 71 2.79 -21.80 -13.63
CA GLY A 71 3.69 -22.47 -14.58
C GLY A 71 4.68 -21.55 -15.32
N LEU A 72 4.35 -20.27 -15.46
CA LEU A 72 5.14 -19.25 -16.16
C LEU A 72 5.22 -17.97 -15.31
N LEU A 73 6.42 -17.41 -15.22
CA LEU A 73 6.72 -16.12 -14.61
C LEU A 73 7.38 -15.23 -15.66
N TYR A 74 6.75 -14.10 -15.95
CA TYR A 74 7.33 -13.04 -16.74
C TYR A 74 8.21 -12.20 -15.82
N VAL A 75 9.46 -11.98 -16.22
CA VAL A 75 10.44 -11.24 -15.44
C VAL A 75 11.06 -10.20 -16.35
N ASP A 76 10.80 -8.94 -16.03
CA ASP A 76 11.29 -7.80 -16.77
C ASP A 76 12.08 -6.87 -15.84
N ALA A 77 13.11 -6.24 -16.39
CA ALA A 77 13.95 -5.31 -15.66
C ALA A 77 14.45 -4.23 -16.60
N THR A 78 14.33 -2.98 -16.16
CA THR A 78 14.73 -1.82 -16.95
C THR A 78 16.05 -1.27 -16.41
N ILE A 79 16.96 -0.97 -17.34
CA ILE A 79 18.25 -0.38 -17.03
C ILE A 79 18.13 1.13 -17.13
N PHE A 80 18.65 1.80 -16.11
CA PHE A 80 18.64 3.24 -16.01
C PHE A 80 19.66 3.89 -16.95
N HIS A 81 19.17 4.88 -17.68
CA HIS A 81 19.97 5.76 -18.53
C HIS A 81 19.82 7.21 -18.08
N ALA A 82 20.90 7.79 -17.55
CA ALA A 82 20.89 9.14 -17.00
C ALA A 82 20.60 10.22 -18.04
N GLU A 83 20.85 9.95 -19.32
CA GLU A 83 20.54 10.83 -20.45
C GLU A 83 19.02 10.92 -20.71
N GLU A 84 18.27 9.86 -20.43
CA GLU A 84 16.82 9.77 -20.66
C GLU A 84 15.99 10.32 -19.49
N ALA A 85 16.60 10.40 -18.30
CA ALA A 85 15.89 10.69 -17.05
C ALA A 85 15.32 12.10 -16.92
N LEU A 86 15.74 13.09 -17.74
CA LEU A 86 15.26 14.48 -17.66
C LEU A 86 15.34 15.21 -19.01
N ALA A 87 14.19 15.44 -19.64
CA ALA A 87 13.99 16.48 -20.64
C ALA A 87 13.42 17.75 -19.96
N GLU A 88 13.89 18.92 -20.39
CA GLU A 88 13.36 20.26 -20.07
C GLU A 88 13.81 20.92 -18.75
N THR A 89 15.04 21.45 -18.75
CA THR A 89 15.47 22.80 -18.27
C THR A 89 17.00 22.85 -18.10
N GLU A 90 17.67 23.86 -18.67
CA GLU A 90 19.11 23.81 -18.99
C GLU A 90 20.08 23.92 -17.79
N GLU A 91 19.70 24.55 -16.68
CA GLU A 91 20.60 24.70 -15.51
C GLU A 91 20.30 23.74 -14.35
N GLU A 92 19.04 23.59 -13.92
CA GLU A 92 18.69 22.69 -12.80
C GLU A 92 18.76 21.20 -13.20
N GLY A 93 18.41 20.89 -14.45
CA GLY A 93 18.61 19.56 -15.03
C GLY A 93 20.08 19.13 -15.06
N SER A 94 21.03 20.06 -15.10
CA SER A 94 22.48 19.75 -15.09
C SER A 94 22.94 19.19 -13.73
N ALA A 95 22.46 19.74 -12.62
CA ALA A 95 22.85 19.29 -11.28
C ALA A 95 22.23 17.92 -10.94
N VAL A 96 20.96 17.71 -11.32
CA VAL A 96 20.27 16.43 -11.11
C VAL A 96 20.90 15.34 -11.98
N ARG A 97 21.16 15.59 -13.27
CA ARG A 97 21.88 14.64 -14.15
C ARG A 97 23.24 14.25 -13.60
N LYS A 98 24.03 15.22 -13.11
CA LYS A 98 25.32 14.92 -12.45
C LYS A 98 25.16 14.04 -11.20
N ALA A 99 24.08 14.24 -10.43
CA ALA A 99 23.79 13.40 -9.28
C ALA A 99 23.30 11.99 -9.68
N LEU A 100 22.66 11.85 -10.85
CA LEU A 100 22.16 10.58 -11.39
C LEU A 100 23.21 9.76 -12.13
N ALA A 101 24.24 10.38 -12.69
CA ALA A 101 25.29 9.71 -13.47
C ALA A 101 25.99 8.55 -12.73
N ARG A 102 26.00 8.57 -11.39
CA ARG A 102 26.52 7.49 -10.54
C ARG A 102 25.63 6.24 -10.47
N PHE A 103 24.44 6.28 -11.05
CA PHE A 103 23.51 5.14 -11.17
C PHE A 103 23.37 4.68 -12.64
N GLU A 104 24.15 5.23 -13.57
CA GLU A 104 24.14 4.79 -14.97
C GLU A 104 24.35 3.28 -15.08
N GLY A 105 23.48 2.62 -15.85
CA GLY A 105 23.53 1.18 -16.04
C GLY A 105 22.98 0.35 -14.88
N PHE A 106 22.45 0.97 -13.81
CA PHE A 106 21.80 0.25 -12.72
C PHE A 106 20.39 -0.17 -13.12
N THR A 107 19.88 -1.24 -12.52
CA THR A 107 18.47 -1.61 -12.68
C THR A 107 17.59 -0.59 -11.95
N ASP A 108 16.72 0.15 -12.64
CA ASP A 108 15.79 1.10 -12.01
C ASP A 108 14.45 0.47 -11.64
N THR A 109 14.03 -0.56 -12.37
CA THR A 109 12.71 -1.16 -12.23
C THR A 109 12.85 -2.67 -12.36
N LEU A 110 12.18 -3.41 -11.49
CA LEU A 110 12.02 -4.85 -11.57
C LEU A 110 10.53 -5.16 -11.55
N SER A 111 10.05 -5.88 -12.56
CA SER A 111 8.65 -6.24 -12.74
C SER A 111 8.50 -7.75 -12.92
N LEU A 112 7.58 -8.32 -12.15
CA LEU A 112 7.25 -9.75 -12.12
C LEU A 112 5.77 -9.92 -12.43
N MET A 113 5.45 -10.83 -13.35
CA MET A 113 4.05 -11.09 -13.68
C MET A 113 3.77 -12.56 -13.89
N PHE A 114 2.56 -12.98 -13.59
CA PHE A 114 2.03 -14.29 -13.98
C PHE A 114 0.53 -14.20 -14.23
N VAL A 115 -0.02 -15.21 -14.92
CA VAL A 115 -1.45 -15.29 -15.21
C VAL A 115 -2.10 -16.38 -14.36
N HIS A 116 -3.20 -16.04 -13.71
CA HIS A 116 -4.05 -17.01 -13.03
C HIS A 116 -5.51 -16.58 -13.11
N GLY A 117 -6.42 -17.53 -13.35
CA GLY A 117 -7.86 -17.25 -13.39
C GLY A 117 -8.30 -16.21 -14.44
N GLY A 118 -7.50 -16.00 -15.50
CA GLY A 118 -7.76 -14.98 -16.53
C GLY A 118 -7.39 -13.55 -16.14
N ALA A 119 -6.69 -13.37 -15.01
CA ALA A 119 -6.15 -12.09 -14.57
C ALA A 119 -4.62 -12.10 -14.60
N TRP A 120 -4.03 -10.94 -14.88
CA TRP A 120 -2.61 -10.70 -14.73
C TRP A 120 -2.34 -10.26 -13.31
N HIS A 121 -1.44 -10.95 -12.62
CA HIS A 121 -0.91 -10.52 -11.34
C HIS A 121 0.42 -9.85 -11.63
N HIS A 122 0.57 -8.59 -11.24
CA HIS A 122 1.76 -7.81 -11.49
C HIS A 122 2.32 -7.30 -10.17
N TRP A 123 3.58 -7.61 -9.94
CA TRP A 123 4.38 -7.03 -8.88
C TRP A 123 5.51 -6.22 -9.50
N SER A 124 5.74 -5.00 -9.04
CA SER A 124 6.88 -4.22 -9.48
C SER A 124 7.45 -3.37 -8.36
N THR A 125 8.73 -3.06 -8.47
CA THR A 125 9.43 -2.16 -7.56
C THR A 125 10.41 -1.28 -8.32
N LEU A 126 10.67 -0.11 -7.76
CA LEU A 126 11.64 0.85 -8.26
C LEU A 126 12.87 0.87 -7.34
N ALA A 127 14.04 1.08 -7.92
CA ALA A 127 15.26 1.37 -7.17
C ALA A 127 15.07 2.66 -6.37
N GLY A 128 15.76 2.78 -5.22
CA GLY A 128 15.56 3.94 -4.33
C GLY A 128 15.80 5.30 -5.01
N PHE A 129 16.73 5.39 -5.97
CA PHE A 129 16.94 6.62 -6.75
C PHE A 129 15.81 6.85 -7.76
N ALA A 130 15.30 5.80 -8.40
CA ALA A 130 14.20 5.86 -9.35
C ALA A 130 12.87 6.23 -8.66
N GLN A 131 12.65 5.78 -7.42
CA GLN A 131 11.53 6.22 -6.58
C GLN A 131 11.58 7.73 -6.32
N LEU A 132 12.77 8.29 -6.06
CA LEU A 132 12.93 9.74 -5.89
C LEU A 132 12.65 10.50 -7.17
N LEU A 133 13.04 9.95 -8.34
CA LEU A 133 12.75 10.55 -9.64
C LEU A 133 11.27 10.49 -9.97
N ALA A 134 10.63 9.33 -9.83
CA ALA A 134 9.18 9.18 -10.02
C ALA A 134 8.42 10.16 -9.12
N ARG A 135 8.82 10.27 -7.85
CA ARG A 135 8.24 11.26 -6.93
C ARG A 135 8.50 12.71 -7.39
N ALA A 136 9.69 13.02 -7.90
CA ALA A 136 9.99 14.36 -8.39
C ALA A 136 9.20 14.70 -9.67
N ALA A 137 9.06 13.73 -10.56
CA ALA A 137 8.31 13.82 -11.81
C ALA A 137 6.81 13.96 -11.53
N ASP A 138 6.24 13.13 -10.65
CA ASP A 138 4.90 13.32 -10.12
C ASP A 138 4.79 14.73 -9.53
N GLU A 139 5.76 15.14 -8.71
CA GLU A 139 5.73 16.48 -8.11
C GLU A 139 5.83 17.63 -9.15
N ALA A 140 6.39 17.39 -10.34
CA ALA A 140 6.54 18.39 -11.40
C ALA A 140 5.36 18.39 -12.39
N GLU A 141 4.95 17.21 -12.90
CA GLU A 141 3.84 17.01 -13.83
C GLU A 141 2.52 17.48 -13.24
N PHE A 142 2.34 17.25 -11.95
CA PHE A 142 1.16 17.66 -11.21
C PHE A 142 1.28 19.08 -10.60
N GLY A 143 2.35 19.83 -10.88
CA GLY A 143 2.46 21.24 -10.46
C GLY A 143 2.69 21.45 -8.96
N TYR A 144 3.26 20.47 -8.26
CA TYR A 144 3.63 20.63 -6.84
C TYR A 144 4.89 21.50 -6.63
N GLY A 145 5.58 21.88 -7.72
CA GLY A 145 6.66 22.86 -7.73
C GLY A 145 6.19 24.22 -8.26
N GLY A 146 5.65 25.10 -7.41
CA GLY A 146 5.55 26.51 -7.76
C GLY A 146 4.45 27.30 -7.05
N GLU A 147 3.17 26.97 -7.25
CA GLU A 147 2.10 27.96 -6.97
C GLU A 147 0.87 27.47 -6.20
N THR A 148 0.77 26.19 -5.83
CA THR A 148 -0.43 25.69 -5.12
C THR A 148 -0.13 24.78 -3.94
N LYS A 149 0.81 25.10 -3.05
CA LYS A 149 0.76 24.45 -1.73
C LYS A 149 -0.49 24.91 -0.99
N LEU A 150 -1.31 23.98 -0.52
CA LEU A 150 -2.36 24.28 0.46
C LEU A 150 -1.73 25.02 1.63
N ALA A 151 -2.37 26.09 2.10
CA ALA A 151 -1.96 26.73 3.34
C ALA A 151 -1.94 25.66 4.44
N PRO A 152 -0.94 25.63 5.34
CA PRO A 152 -0.84 24.62 6.40
C PRO A 152 -2.14 24.46 7.18
N ASP A 153 -2.77 25.57 7.58
CA ASP A 153 -4.06 25.58 8.28
C ASP A 153 -5.19 24.92 7.47
N GLU A 154 -5.16 25.04 6.14
CA GLU A 154 -6.16 24.43 5.28
C GLU A 154 -5.92 22.93 5.13
N ALA A 155 -4.66 22.50 5.00
CA ALA A 155 -4.29 21.08 4.96
C ALA A 155 -4.62 20.38 6.29
N ASP A 156 -4.31 21.02 7.42
CA ASP A 156 -4.62 20.51 8.76
C ASP A 156 -6.14 20.42 8.96
N ARG A 157 -6.89 21.44 8.51
CA ARG A 157 -8.35 21.42 8.58
C ARG A 157 -8.95 20.28 7.75
N ILE A 158 -8.52 20.08 6.50
CA ILE A 158 -9.00 18.99 5.64
C ILE A 158 -8.67 17.63 6.28
N THR A 159 -7.45 17.47 6.78
CA THR A 159 -7.04 16.22 7.46
C THR A 159 -7.91 15.96 8.69
N ALA A 160 -8.09 16.96 9.55
CA ALA A 160 -8.92 16.85 10.74
C ALA A 160 -10.39 16.55 10.39
N GLU A 161 -10.93 17.18 9.34
CA GLU A 161 -12.28 16.93 8.85
C GLU A 161 -12.46 15.47 8.43
N LEU A 162 -11.56 14.94 7.59
CA LEU A 162 -11.63 13.55 7.11
C LEU A 162 -11.43 12.53 8.23
N LEU A 163 -10.47 12.76 9.12
CA LEU A 163 -10.21 11.87 10.25
C LEU A 163 -11.32 11.92 11.30
N SER A 164 -12.07 13.03 11.39
CA SER A 164 -13.24 13.09 12.28
C SER A 164 -14.45 12.31 11.74
N ASP A 165 -14.51 12.03 10.43
CA ASP A 165 -15.64 11.35 9.82
C ASP A 165 -15.62 9.83 10.13
N PRO A 166 -16.63 9.30 10.84
CA PRO A 166 -16.68 7.88 11.21
C PRO A 166 -16.77 6.93 10.01
N GLU A 167 -17.47 7.31 8.93
CA GLU A 167 -17.60 6.45 7.74
C GLU A 167 -16.29 6.39 6.96
N PHE A 168 -15.55 7.51 6.92
CA PHE A 168 -14.24 7.55 6.30
C PHE A 168 -13.27 6.64 7.04
N ARG A 169 -13.26 6.72 8.38
CA ARG A 169 -12.46 5.84 9.25
C ARG A 169 -12.90 4.38 9.20
N ALA A 170 -14.18 4.10 8.93
CA ALA A 170 -14.73 2.75 8.84
C ALA A 170 -14.49 2.07 7.47
N ALA A 171 -14.14 2.82 6.42
CA ALA A 171 -14.05 2.32 5.05
C ALA A 171 -12.85 1.38 4.81
N ARG A 172 -13.08 0.13 4.39
CA ARG A 172 -12.04 -0.92 4.33
C ARG A 172 -11.00 -0.78 3.21
N SER A 173 -11.25 0.08 2.22
CA SER A 173 -10.36 0.24 1.06
C SER A 173 -10.30 1.69 0.63
N PHE A 174 -9.25 2.02 -0.14
CA PHE A 174 -9.10 3.34 -0.74
C PHE A 174 -10.33 3.73 -1.58
N ALA A 175 -10.83 2.83 -2.42
CA ALA A 175 -12.01 3.08 -3.23
C ALA A 175 -13.27 3.36 -2.37
N ALA A 176 -13.43 2.69 -1.23
CA ALA A 176 -14.53 2.97 -0.32
C ALA A 176 -14.36 4.33 0.38
N MET A 177 -13.15 4.68 0.81
CA MET A 177 -12.83 6.00 1.37
C MET A 177 -13.11 7.12 0.36
N HIS A 178 -12.77 6.91 -0.91
CA HIS A 178 -13.03 7.86 -1.98
C HIS A 178 -14.53 8.05 -2.25
N ARG A 179 -15.35 6.99 -2.14
CA ARG A 179 -16.82 7.13 -2.20
C ARG A 179 -17.36 7.95 -1.03
N VAL A 180 -16.84 7.72 0.18
CA VAL A 180 -17.20 8.52 1.36
C VAL A 180 -16.81 9.98 1.16
N LEU A 181 -15.59 10.23 0.66
CA LEU A 181 -15.12 11.56 0.31
C LEU A 181 -16.07 12.27 -0.66
N GLN A 182 -16.45 11.61 -1.75
CA GLN A 182 -17.39 12.14 -2.75
C GLN A 182 -18.78 12.42 -2.16
N ALA A 183 -19.29 11.54 -1.31
CA ALA A 183 -20.64 11.65 -0.76
C ALA A 183 -20.76 12.67 0.38
N ARG A 184 -19.75 12.76 1.24
CA ARG A 184 -19.82 13.49 2.52
C ARG A 184 -18.95 14.74 2.57
N HIS A 185 -17.93 14.82 1.71
CA HIS A 185 -17.01 15.95 1.62
C HIS A 185 -16.91 16.47 0.17
N PRO A 186 -18.03 16.86 -0.48
CA PRO A 186 -18.06 17.21 -1.90
C PRO A 186 -17.09 18.34 -2.25
N ARG A 187 -16.90 19.32 -1.34
CA ARG A 187 -15.93 20.42 -1.54
C ARG A 187 -14.48 19.97 -1.56
N ILE A 188 -14.15 18.92 -0.81
CA ILE A 188 -12.81 18.32 -0.83
C ILE A 188 -12.69 17.44 -2.08
N ALA A 189 -13.71 16.63 -2.38
CA ALA A 189 -13.75 15.75 -3.54
C ALA A 189 -13.65 16.48 -4.89
N GLU A 190 -14.32 17.64 -5.04
CA GLU A 190 -14.23 18.49 -6.24
C GLU A 190 -12.79 18.97 -6.51
N ARG A 191 -11.99 19.08 -5.46
CA ARG A 191 -10.59 19.49 -5.52
C ARG A 191 -9.63 18.29 -5.51
N ASP A 192 -10.12 17.07 -5.27
CA ASP A 192 -9.36 15.82 -5.22
C ASP A 192 -9.20 15.22 -6.63
N TRP A 193 -8.42 15.88 -7.47
CA TRP A 193 -8.03 15.36 -8.79
C TRP A 193 -6.56 14.94 -8.79
N PRO A 194 -6.14 14.03 -9.72
CA PRO A 194 -4.76 13.56 -9.79
C PRO A 194 -3.79 14.72 -9.94
N GLY A 195 -2.98 14.95 -8.91
CA GLY A 195 -2.03 16.05 -8.88
C GLY A 195 -2.44 17.29 -8.09
N SER A 196 -3.68 17.33 -7.62
CA SER A 196 -4.11 18.43 -6.77
C SER A 196 -3.37 18.42 -5.42
N PRO A 197 -3.15 19.59 -4.81
CA PRO A 197 -2.64 19.68 -3.44
C PRO A 197 -3.56 18.97 -2.43
N VAL A 198 -4.87 19.00 -2.70
CA VAL A 198 -5.88 18.32 -1.88
C VAL A 198 -5.70 16.81 -1.96
N ARG A 199 -5.30 16.25 -3.11
CA ARG A 199 -4.99 14.82 -3.26
C ARG A 199 -3.92 14.37 -2.28
N ILE A 200 -2.85 15.15 -2.10
CA ILE A 200 -1.80 14.82 -1.12
C ILE A 200 -2.40 14.72 0.27
N VAL A 201 -3.16 15.73 0.68
CA VAL A 201 -3.77 15.78 2.02
C VAL A 201 -4.74 14.63 2.24
N VAL A 202 -5.56 14.30 1.23
CA VAL A 202 -6.46 13.13 1.25
C VAL A 202 -5.65 11.84 1.39
N MET A 203 -4.58 11.66 0.61
CA MET A 203 -3.72 10.47 0.68
C MET A 203 -3.03 10.34 2.05
N ASP A 204 -2.61 11.45 2.65
CA ASP A 204 -2.03 11.44 3.99
C ASP A 204 -3.05 11.10 5.07
N ALA A 205 -4.29 11.61 4.96
CA ALA A 205 -5.39 11.19 5.84
C ALA A 205 -5.70 9.70 5.70
N VAL A 206 -5.71 9.17 4.47
CA VAL A 206 -5.87 7.72 4.20
C VAL A 206 -4.76 6.92 4.87
N ARG A 207 -3.50 7.32 4.70
CA ARG A 207 -2.35 6.64 5.34
C ARG A 207 -2.46 6.67 6.86
N SER A 208 -2.93 7.77 7.44
CA SER A 208 -3.17 7.87 8.89
C SER A 208 -4.24 6.86 9.35
N VAL A 209 -5.38 6.75 8.64
CA VAL A 209 -6.41 5.75 8.97
C VAL A 209 -5.86 4.31 8.93
N PHE A 210 -5.01 3.98 7.96
CA PHE A 210 -4.40 2.66 7.89
C PHE A 210 -3.36 2.40 8.99
N ARG A 211 -2.61 3.43 9.39
CA ARG A 211 -1.70 3.36 10.52
C ARG A 211 -2.45 3.13 11.82
N ASP A 212 -3.48 3.94 12.09
CA ASP A 212 -4.32 3.82 13.28
C ASP A 212 -4.94 2.42 13.37
N ARG A 213 -5.41 1.87 12.25
CA ARG A 213 -5.89 0.48 12.17
C ARG A 213 -4.87 -0.54 12.64
N ARG A 214 -3.62 -0.43 12.16
CA ARG A 214 -2.53 -1.35 12.54
C ARG A 214 -2.21 -1.23 14.04
N ASP A 215 -2.17 0.01 14.55
CA ASP A 215 -1.91 0.28 15.96
C ASP A 215 -3.03 -0.28 16.85
N HIS A 216 -4.29 -0.09 16.44
CA HIS A 216 -5.45 -0.70 17.10
C HIS A 216 -5.41 -2.22 17.06
N GLU A 217 -5.13 -2.83 15.91
CA GLU A 217 -5.00 -4.29 15.79
C GLU A 217 -3.94 -4.82 16.76
N GLN A 218 -2.75 -4.21 16.76
CA GLN A 218 -1.65 -4.66 17.61
C GLN A 218 -2.03 -4.56 19.09
N ARG A 219 -2.64 -3.44 19.51
CA ARG A 219 -3.13 -3.23 20.87
C ARG A 219 -4.19 -4.26 21.26
N LEU A 220 -5.17 -4.51 20.39
CA LEU A 220 -6.28 -5.42 20.66
C LEU A 220 -5.81 -6.89 20.70
N ARG A 221 -4.83 -7.27 19.88
CA ARG A 221 -4.20 -8.61 19.94
C ARG A 221 -3.57 -8.90 21.29
N GLN A 222 -2.91 -7.92 21.91
CA GLN A 222 -2.33 -8.09 23.25
C GLN A 222 -3.39 -8.26 24.34
N GLN A 223 -4.59 -7.75 24.11
CA GLN A 223 -5.71 -7.78 25.05
C GLN A 223 -6.72 -8.89 24.74
N LEU A 224 -6.46 -9.73 23.73
CA LEU A 224 -7.44 -10.66 23.18
C LEU A 224 -8.04 -11.63 24.22
N PRO A 225 -7.27 -12.20 25.18
CA PRO A 225 -7.83 -13.05 26.22
C PRO A 225 -8.84 -12.31 27.12
N ALA A 226 -8.53 -11.08 27.51
CA ALA A 226 -9.42 -10.28 28.36
C ALA A 226 -10.68 -9.84 27.59
N LEU A 227 -10.52 -9.43 26.33
CA LEU A 227 -11.61 -9.09 25.44
C LEU A 227 -12.54 -10.29 25.17
N ALA A 228 -11.99 -11.50 25.13
CA ALA A 228 -12.77 -12.72 24.95
C ALA A 228 -13.65 -13.00 26.17
N GLU A 229 -13.13 -12.85 27.38
CA GLU A 229 -13.91 -13.00 28.63
C GLU A 229 -15.00 -11.90 28.72
N GLU A 230 -14.68 -10.66 28.35
CA GLU A 230 -15.67 -9.57 28.27
C GLU A 230 -16.80 -9.93 27.28
N LEU A 231 -16.44 -10.31 26.04
CA LEU A 231 -17.42 -10.67 25.02
C LEU A 231 -18.27 -11.88 25.42
N ALA A 232 -17.69 -12.87 26.09
CA ALA A 232 -18.36 -14.08 26.56
C ALA A 232 -19.50 -13.82 27.55
N THR A 233 -19.46 -12.68 28.25
CA THR A 233 -20.50 -12.25 29.18
C THR A 233 -21.54 -11.32 28.56
N SER A 234 -21.35 -10.93 27.29
CA SER A 234 -22.29 -10.04 26.62
C SER A 234 -23.59 -10.75 26.21
N ASN A 235 -24.73 -10.11 26.47
CA ASN A 235 -26.05 -10.63 26.10
C ASN A 235 -26.17 -10.90 24.60
N GLN A 236 -25.58 -10.04 23.76
CA GLN A 236 -25.61 -10.21 22.30
C GLN A 236 -24.87 -11.47 21.86
N PHE A 237 -23.70 -11.76 22.42
CA PHE A 237 -22.94 -12.95 22.08
C PHE A 237 -23.60 -14.22 22.60
N LEU A 238 -24.14 -14.19 23.83
CA LEU A 238 -24.83 -15.33 24.46
C LEU A 238 -26.15 -15.68 23.75
N ALA A 239 -26.90 -14.69 23.29
CA ALA A 239 -28.15 -14.89 22.54
C ALA A 239 -27.92 -15.49 21.14
N THR A 240 -26.66 -15.51 20.66
CA THR A 240 -26.34 -15.92 19.30
C THR A 240 -26.09 -17.43 19.19
N ALA A 241 -26.92 -18.10 18.39
CA ALA A 241 -26.87 -19.56 18.20
C ALA A 241 -25.89 -20.03 17.12
N SER A 242 -25.59 -19.20 16.10
CA SER A 242 -24.75 -19.60 14.96
C SER A 242 -23.32 -19.09 15.07
N ASP A 243 -22.36 -19.88 14.56
CA ASP A 243 -20.95 -19.49 14.47
C ASP A 243 -20.74 -18.23 13.61
N ALA A 244 -21.47 -18.14 12.49
CA ALA A 244 -21.38 -16.99 11.58
C ALA A 244 -21.78 -15.68 12.28
N MET A 245 -22.91 -15.67 12.99
CA MET A 245 -23.38 -14.48 13.71
C MET A 245 -22.47 -14.15 14.90
N ARG A 246 -21.88 -15.15 15.59
CA ARG A 246 -20.91 -14.87 16.66
C ARG A 246 -19.67 -14.15 16.15
N LYS A 247 -19.21 -14.52 14.97
CA LYS A 247 -18.13 -13.80 14.29
C LYS A 247 -18.55 -12.37 13.94
N GLU A 248 -19.78 -12.14 13.50
CA GLU A 248 -20.27 -10.77 13.26
C GLU A 248 -20.30 -9.94 14.55
N VAL A 249 -20.90 -10.46 15.62
CA VAL A 249 -20.93 -9.79 16.94
C VAL A 249 -19.51 -9.51 17.45
N ALA A 250 -18.58 -10.45 17.30
CA ALA A 250 -17.17 -10.23 17.65
C ALA A 250 -16.53 -9.12 16.80
N GLY A 251 -16.90 -9.02 15.52
CA GLY A 251 -16.46 -7.96 14.62
C GLY A 251 -16.94 -6.58 15.03
N ASP A 252 -18.23 -6.47 15.36
CA ASP A 252 -18.84 -5.21 15.81
C ASP A 252 -18.25 -4.78 17.17
N PHE A 253 -18.07 -5.74 18.07
CA PHE A 253 -17.42 -5.51 19.35
C PHE A 253 -15.99 -4.98 19.19
N LEU A 254 -15.16 -5.62 18.34
CA LEU A 254 -13.80 -5.16 18.07
C LEU A 254 -13.78 -3.79 17.38
N THR A 255 -14.72 -3.53 16.47
CA THR A 255 -14.84 -2.23 15.80
C THR A 255 -15.14 -1.13 16.82
N GLY A 256 -16.00 -1.40 17.81
CA GLY A 256 -16.25 -0.48 18.93
C GLY A 256 -15.01 -0.23 19.81
N LYS A 257 -14.15 -1.25 20.01
CA LYS A 257 -12.89 -1.13 20.78
C LYS A 257 -11.75 -0.47 19.99
N ALA A 258 -11.90 -0.38 18.68
CA ALA A 258 -10.98 0.24 17.73
C ALA A 258 -11.51 1.59 17.23
N ASP A 259 -12.31 2.30 18.04
CA ASP A 259 -12.84 3.63 17.73
C ASP A 259 -13.60 3.73 16.39
N GLY A 260 -14.19 2.64 15.91
CA GLY A 260 -14.91 2.58 14.62
C GLY A 260 -14.06 2.07 13.45
N HIS A 261 -12.78 1.78 13.67
CA HIS A 261 -11.94 1.15 12.65
C HIS A 261 -12.29 -0.34 12.50
N PRO A 262 -12.55 -0.84 11.27
CA PRO A 262 -12.85 -2.25 11.05
C PRO A 262 -11.61 -3.10 11.32
N MET A 263 -11.77 -4.15 12.12
CA MET A 263 -10.69 -5.09 12.40
C MET A 263 -10.62 -6.23 11.37
N PRO A 264 -9.42 -6.81 11.13
CA PRO A 264 -9.26 -7.91 10.19
C PRO A 264 -10.11 -9.13 10.53
N THR A 265 -10.58 -9.83 9.49
CA THR A 265 -11.39 -11.05 9.62
C THR A 265 -10.72 -12.11 10.50
N ALA A 266 -9.40 -12.24 10.43
CA ALA A 266 -8.65 -13.18 11.25
C ALA A 266 -8.80 -12.90 12.76
N LEU A 267 -8.62 -11.64 13.17
CA LEU A 267 -8.72 -11.22 14.57
C LEU A 267 -10.16 -11.39 15.11
N ARG A 268 -11.15 -11.02 14.30
CA ARG A 268 -12.58 -11.25 14.59
C ARG A 268 -12.89 -12.72 14.85
N ASN A 269 -12.41 -13.59 13.96
CA ASN A 269 -12.66 -15.03 14.08
C ASN A 269 -11.97 -15.64 15.30
N GLU A 270 -10.74 -15.22 15.57
CA GLU A 270 -9.97 -15.63 16.75
C GLU A 270 -10.69 -15.24 18.04
N LEU A 271 -11.14 -13.99 18.15
CA LEU A 271 -11.91 -13.52 19.30
C LEU A 271 -13.19 -14.33 19.51
N ALA A 272 -13.96 -14.58 18.45
CA ALA A 272 -15.21 -15.35 18.55
C ALA A 272 -14.97 -16.78 19.09
N VAL A 273 -13.90 -17.43 18.66
CA VAL A 273 -13.52 -18.77 19.16
C VAL A 273 -13.14 -18.72 20.65
N LEU A 274 -12.34 -17.74 21.05
CA LEU A 274 -11.91 -17.58 22.44
C LEU A 274 -13.10 -17.25 23.36
N ALA A 275 -13.96 -16.33 22.95
CA ALA A 275 -15.15 -15.94 23.71
C ALA A 275 -16.12 -17.11 23.89
N TYR A 276 -16.30 -17.96 22.87
CA TYR A 276 -17.12 -19.16 23.02
C TYR A 276 -16.52 -20.19 24.00
N ARG A 277 -15.19 -20.38 23.99
CA ARG A 277 -14.52 -21.24 24.96
C ARG A 277 -14.63 -20.69 26.39
N ALA A 278 -14.57 -19.37 26.55
CA ALA A 278 -14.79 -18.70 27.83
C ALA A 278 -16.24 -18.89 28.32
N SER A 279 -17.24 -18.68 27.46
CA SER A 279 -18.65 -18.82 27.85
C SER A 279 -18.99 -20.23 28.33
N ARG A 280 -18.35 -21.27 27.76
CA ARG A 280 -18.53 -22.67 28.18
C ARG A 280 -17.83 -23.04 29.48
N ARG A 281 -16.81 -22.29 29.91
CA ARG A 281 -16.17 -22.49 31.22
C ARG A 281 -16.98 -21.85 32.35
N ASN A 282 -17.79 -20.84 32.02
CA ASN A 282 -18.59 -20.06 32.97
C ASN A 282 -20.06 -20.52 33.07
N SER A 283 -20.47 -21.51 32.27
CA SER A 283 -21.81 -22.15 32.32
C SER A 283 -21.75 -23.45 33.10
#